data_AF-A0A7R9DQ21-F1
#
_entry.id   AF-A0A7R9DQ21-F1
#
_cell.length_a   1.000
_cell.length_b   1.000
_cell.length_c   1.000
_cell.angle_alpha   90.00
_cell.angle_beta   90.00
_cell.angle_gamma   90.00
#
_symmetry.space_group_name_H-M   'P 1'
#
loop_
_entity.id
_entity.type
_entity.pdbx_description
1 polymer ?
#
loop_
_entity_poly.entity_id
_entity_poly.type
_entity_poly.pdbx_seq_one_letter_code
_entity_poly.pdbx_strand_id
1 'polypeptide(L)'
;GDVAEGKSVEEDEGDEKRAITYKMAKNRGLTPYRKKELRNPRVKHRIKYRKAKIRRKGQVREPRYEIQRYGGEISGIKTSVTRSTKIK
;
A
#
# COMPACT_ATOMS: atom_id res chain seq x y z
N GLY A 1 -19.22 14.76 14.23
CA GLY A 1 -19.40 16.16 13.82
C GLY A 1 -18.39 16.37 12.74
N ASP A 2 -18.78 16.04 11.52
CA ASP A 2 -17.85 15.83 10.42
C ASP A 2 -18.09 16.94 9.41
N VAL A 3 -17.14 17.87 9.42
CA VAL A 3 -17.05 19.05 8.59
C VAL A 3 -16.95 18.61 7.13
N ALA A 4 -18.04 18.79 6.39
CA ALA A 4 -18.06 18.67 4.94
C ALA A 4 -17.61 20.01 4.35
N GLU A 5 -16.36 20.09 3.89
CA GLU A 5 -15.84 21.26 3.22
C GLU A 5 -15.47 20.94 1.77
N GLY A 6 -16.14 21.64 0.85
CA GLY A 6 -15.59 22.05 -0.44
C GLY A 6 -15.80 21.14 -1.66
N LYS A 7 -16.86 21.43 -2.43
CA LYS A 7 -16.63 21.78 -3.84
C LYS A 7 -17.69 22.74 -4.35
N SER A 8 -17.23 23.95 -4.63
CA SER A 8 -17.94 25.02 -5.32
C SER A 8 -18.62 24.49 -6.58
N VAL A 9 -19.93 24.69 -6.64
CA VAL A 9 -20.70 24.63 -7.89
C VAL A 9 -20.39 25.96 -8.56
N GLU A 10 -19.53 25.93 -9.58
CA GLU A 10 -19.30 27.11 -10.42
C GLU A 10 -20.62 27.46 -11.11
N GLU A 11 -20.96 28.75 -11.00
CA GLU A 11 -22.19 29.38 -11.44
C GLU A 11 -22.34 29.28 -12.96
N ASP A 12 -23.60 29.12 -13.39
CA ASP A 12 -24.08 29.23 -14.76
C ASP A 12 -23.55 30.52 -15.42
N GLU A 13 -22.62 30.39 -16.37
CA GLU A 13 -22.32 31.44 -17.34
C GLU A 13 -23.32 31.33 -18.49
N GLY A 14 -23.98 32.44 -18.81
CA GLY A 14 -25.25 32.51 -19.54
C GLY A 14 -25.27 31.94 -20.96
N ASP A 15 -26.48 31.63 -21.40
CA ASP A 15 -26.91 31.41 -22.80
C ASP A 15 -26.15 30.34 -23.61
N GLU A 16 -25.67 29.28 -22.97
CA GLU A 16 -25.14 28.10 -23.66
C GLU A 16 -26.01 26.85 -23.48
N LYS A 17 -26.07 26.01 -24.52
CA LYS A 17 -26.82 24.75 -24.52
C LYS A 17 -26.42 23.90 -23.32
N ARG A 18 -27.40 23.30 -22.63
CA ARG A 18 -27.16 22.39 -21.48
C ARG A 18 -26.07 21.36 -21.79
N ALA A 19 -24.95 21.47 -21.10
CA ALA A 19 -23.83 20.53 -21.26
C ALA A 19 -24.15 19.16 -20.62
N ILE A 20 -23.52 18.11 -21.15
CA ILE A 20 -23.62 16.77 -20.59
C ILE A 20 -22.82 16.65 -19.28
N THR A 21 -23.42 16.07 -18.23
CA THR A 21 -22.71 15.84 -16.97
C THR A 21 -21.67 14.72 -17.08
N TYR A 22 -20.58 14.79 -16.32
CA TYR A 22 -19.53 13.76 -16.31
C TYR A 22 -20.06 12.34 -16.03
N LYS A 23 -21.10 12.23 -15.19
CA LYS A 23 -21.76 10.97 -14.86
C LYS A 23 -22.45 10.36 -16.09
N MET A 24 -23.15 11.18 -16.87
CA MET A 24 -23.78 10.78 -18.13
C MET A 24 -22.73 10.44 -19.19
N ALA A 25 -21.68 11.26 -19.33
CA ALA A 25 -20.62 11.07 -20.32
C ALA A 25 -19.79 9.80 -20.09
N LYS A 26 -19.49 9.42 -18.83
CA LYS A 26 -18.70 8.22 -18.53
C LYS A 26 -19.53 6.95 -18.30
N ASN A 27 -20.83 7.08 -18.05
CA ASN A 27 -21.78 5.98 -17.82
C ASN A 27 -21.21 4.81 -16.99
N ARG A 28 -20.62 5.11 -15.83
CA ARG A 28 -19.90 4.11 -15.00
C ARG A 28 -20.79 3.33 -14.03
N GLY A 29 -22.09 3.62 -13.95
CA GLY A 29 -23.03 2.92 -13.06
C GLY A 29 -22.64 2.93 -11.57
N LEU A 30 -23.16 1.96 -10.81
CA LEU A 30 -22.92 1.77 -9.38
C LEU A 30 -21.66 0.93 -9.08
N THR A 31 -20.51 1.29 -9.68
CA THR A 31 -19.27 0.54 -9.43
C THR A 31 -18.75 0.74 -8.00
N PRO A 32 -18.22 -0.30 -7.33
CA PRO A 32 -17.66 -0.18 -5.99
C PRO A 32 -16.39 0.68 -5.99
N TYR A 33 -16.08 1.27 -4.82
CA TYR A 33 -14.86 2.03 -4.65
C TYR A 33 -13.62 1.14 -4.79
N ARG A 34 -12.68 1.59 -5.64
CA ARG A 34 -11.36 0.95 -5.81
C ARG A 34 -10.26 1.84 -5.25
N LYS A 35 -9.39 1.25 -4.43
CA LYS A 35 -8.20 1.93 -3.86
C LYS A 35 -7.35 2.58 -4.95
N LYS A 36 -6.74 3.73 -4.64
CA LYS A 36 -5.89 4.49 -5.58
C LYS A 36 -4.74 3.68 -6.15
N GLU A 37 -4.14 2.78 -5.36
CA GLU A 37 -3.04 1.89 -5.79
C GLU A 37 -3.44 0.93 -6.92
N LEU A 38 -4.72 0.54 -7.00
CA LEU A 38 -5.22 -0.37 -8.03
C LEU A 38 -5.46 0.34 -9.37
N ARG A 39 -5.43 1.69 -9.40
CA ARG A 39 -5.57 2.46 -10.64
C ARG A 39 -4.33 2.35 -11.52
N ASN A 40 -3.15 2.17 -10.92
CA ASN A 40 -1.89 2.06 -11.65
C ASN A 40 -1.25 0.67 -11.40
N PRO A 41 -1.18 -0.20 -12.42
CA PRO A 41 -0.64 -1.56 -12.26
C PRO A 41 0.80 -1.55 -11.75
N ARG A 42 1.64 -0.60 -12.19
CA ARG A 42 3.03 -0.47 -11.73
C ARG A 42 3.10 -0.23 -10.22
N VAL A 43 2.26 0.66 -9.69
CA VAL A 43 2.22 0.99 -8.26
C VAL A 43 1.75 -0.21 -7.44
N LYS A 44 0.70 -0.91 -7.90
CA LYS A 44 0.21 -2.15 -7.28
C LYS A 44 1.33 -3.20 -7.17
N HIS A 45 2.06 -3.45 -8.25
CA HIS A 45 3.13 -4.45 -8.26
C HIS A 45 4.32 -4.05 -7.39
N ARG A 46 4.71 -2.76 -7.39
CA ARG A 46 5.75 -2.24 -6.50
C ARG A 46 5.41 -2.47 -5.02
N ILE A 47 4.17 -2.18 -4.63
CA ILE A 47 3.71 -2.36 -3.25
C ILE A 47 3.61 -3.85 -2.90
N LYS A 48 3.10 -4.69 -3.81
CA LYS A 48 3.05 -6.15 -3.64
C LYS A 48 4.45 -6.72 -3.38
N TYR A 49 5.44 -6.33 -4.18
CA TYR A 49 6.83 -6.75 -4.01
C TYR A 49 7.41 -6.27 -2.66
N ARG A 50 7.23 -5.00 -2.30
CA ARG A 50 7.69 -4.45 -1.01
C ARG A 50 7.12 -5.24 0.18
N LYS A 51 5.81 -5.51 0.18
CA LYS A 51 5.13 -6.30 1.21
C LYS A 51 5.68 -7.73 1.28
N ALA A 52 5.89 -8.37 0.14
CA ALA A 52 6.47 -9.71 0.07
C ALA A 52 7.91 -9.75 0.63
N LYS A 53 8.74 -8.75 0.31
CA LYS A 53 10.11 -8.65 0.82
C LYS A 53 10.14 -8.51 2.36
N ILE A 54 9.28 -7.67 2.94
CA ILE A 54 9.18 -7.51 4.40
C ILE A 54 8.74 -8.83 5.06
N ARG A 55 7.70 -9.48 4.53
CA ARG A 55 7.23 -10.77 5.04
C ARG A 55 8.30 -11.86 4.97
N ARG A 56 9.09 -11.89 3.89
CA ARG A 56 10.20 -12.84 3.74
C ARG A 56 11.27 -12.62 4.79
N LYS A 57 11.67 -11.37 5.06
CA LYS A 57 12.64 -11.03 6.11
C LYS A 57 12.18 -11.43 7.52
N GLY A 58 10.87 -11.44 7.77
CA GLY A 58 10.30 -11.92 9.02
C GLY A 58 10.32 -13.45 9.17
N GLN A 59 10.18 -14.19 8.06
CA GLN A 59 10.17 -15.66 8.07
C GLN A 59 11.57 -16.28 8.03
N VAL A 60 12.46 -15.71 7.21
CA VAL A 60 13.81 -16.21 6.99
C VAL A 60 14.79 -15.08 7.19
N ARG A 61 15.77 -15.29 8.07
CA ARG A 61 16.82 -14.31 8.34
C ARG A 61 17.83 -14.36 7.20
N GLU A 62 18.06 -13.22 6.55
CA GLU A 62 19.10 -13.07 5.53
C GLU A 62 20.50 -13.24 6.17
N PRO A 63 21.49 -13.79 5.46
CA PRO A 63 22.86 -13.83 5.93
C PRO A 63 23.37 -12.40 6.16
N ARG A 64 24.10 -12.19 7.27
CA ARG A 64 24.70 -10.90 7.62
C ARG A 64 26.22 -11.05 7.58
N TYR A 65 26.89 -10.06 7.00
CA TYR A 65 28.34 -9.93 7.03
C TYR A 65 28.74 -8.96 8.15
N GLU A 66 29.83 -9.28 8.85
CA GLU A 66 30.38 -8.41 9.89
C GLU A 66 31.18 -7.28 9.22
N ILE A 67 30.55 -6.11 9.08
CA ILE A 67 31.22 -4.90 8.56
C ILE A 67 32.02 -4.19 9.67
N GLN A 68 31.57 -4.34 10.92
CA GLN A 68 32.13 -3.72 12.11
C GLN A 68 32.27 -4.76 13.20
N ARG A 69 33.27 -4.59 14.08
CA ARG A 69 33.55 -5.53 15.18
C ARG A 69 32.31 -5.79 16.03
N TYR A 70 32.14 -7.05 16.42
CA TYR A 70 31.02 -7.52 17.23
C TYR A 70 30.78 -6.67 18.50
N GLY A 71 29.61 -6.04 18.56
CA GLY A 71 29.15 -5.24 19.69
C GLY A 71 28.06 -5.89 20.54
N GLY A 72 27.77 -7.18 20.32
CA GLY A 72 26.67 -7.90 20.97
C GLY A 72 25.42 -8.08 20.09
N GLU A 73 24.48 -8.89 20.59
CA GLU A 73 23.20 -9.17 19.91
C GLU A 73 22.17 -8.05 20.13
N ILE A 74 21.98 -7.16 19.15
CA ILE A 74 21.07 -6.01 19.23
C ILE A 74 19.64 -6.40 19.65
N SER A 75 19.12 -7.53 19.16
CA SER A 75 17.77 -8.00 19.46
C SER A 75 17.67 -8.89 20.71
N GLY A 76 18.80 -9.15 21.37
CA GLY A 76 18.90 -10.10 22.49
C GLY A 76 18.94 -11.58 22.08
N ILE A 77 19.29 -12.42 23.05
CA ILE A 77 19.37 -13.88 22.93
C ILE A 77 18.22 -14.49 23.74
N LYS A 78 17.42 -15.36 23.11
CA LYS A 78 16.35 -16.09 23.78
C LYS A 78 16.79 -17.53 24.06
N THR A 79 17.03 -17.84 25.33
CA THR A 79 17.57 -19.15 25.77
C THR A 79 16.62 -20.32 25.55
N SER A 80 15.30 -20.09 25.59
CA SER A 80 14.29 -21.15 25.49
C SER A 80 13.94 -21.58 24.07
N VAL A 81 14.49 -20.95 23.03
CA VAL A 81 14.10 -21.23 21.64
C VAL A 81 15.23 -21.94 20.90
N THR A 82 14.97 -23.17 20.47
CA THR A 82 15.81 -23.93 19.54
C THR A 82 15.27 -23.78 18.10
N ARG A 83 16.15 -23.53 17.12
CA ARG A 83 15.78 -23.32 15.70
C ARG A 83 16.41 -24.35 14.75
N SER A 84 16.96 -25.45 15.27
CA SER A 84 17.59 -26.50 14.46
C SER A 84 16.55 -27.43 13.83
N THR A 85 16.86 -27.96 12.65
CA THR A 85 16.11 -29.06 12.01
C THR A 85 16.62 -30.40 12.52
N LYS A 86 15.78 -31.19 13.20
CA LYS A 86 16.14 -32.54 13.64
C LYS A 86 16.24 -33.47 12.43
N ILE A 87 17.37 -34.14 12.28
CA ILE A 87 17.57 -35.21 11.28
C ILE A 87 16.95 -36.49 11.85
N LYS A 88 16.18 -37.21 11.02
CA LYS A 88 15.58 -38.51 11.37
C LYS A 88 16.46 -39.65 10.90
#